data_AF-A0A1I5CJX5-F1
#
_entry.id   AF-A0A1I5CJX5-F1
#
_cell.length_a   1.000
_cell.length_b   1.000
_cell.length_c   1.000
_cell.angle_alpha   90.00
_cell.angle_beta   90.00
_cell.angle_gamma   90.00
#
_symmetry.space_group_name_H-M   'P 1'
#
loop_
_entity.id
_entity.type
_entity.pdbx_description
1 polymer ?
#
loop_
_entity_poly.entity_id
_entity_poly.type
_entity_poly.pdbx_seq_one_letter_code
_entity_poly.pdbx_strand_id
1 'polypeptide(L)' 'MYIKCPKCNNTNFCISQDTIDGVEYNVISCVIDDYIIGVYPNSDSKFKELQEKIEDLESTISDLEDRIERLER' A
#
# COMPACT_ATOMS: atom_id res chain seq x y z
N MET A 1 -0.65 -21.15 -17.20
CA MET A 1 -1.05 -21.90 -15.99
C MET A 1 -2.08 -21.05 -15.27
N TYR A 2 -3.30 -21.55 -15.05
CA TYR A 2 -4.35 -20.84 -14.32
C TYR A 2 -4.37 -21.35 -12.87
N ILE A 3 -4.38 -20.44 -11.91
CA ILE A 3 -4.48 -20.78 -10.49
C ILE A 3 -5.90 -21.29 -10.22
N LYS A 4 -6.03 -22.37 -9.45
CA LYS A 4 -7.30 -22.97 -9.01
C LYS A 4 -7.31 -23.07 -7.49
N CYS A 5 -8.48 -22.91 -6.88
CA CYS A 5 -8.66 -23.22 -5.47
C CYS A 5 -8.38 -24.71 -5.24
N PRO A 6 -7.48 -25.08 -4.31
CA PRO A 6 -7.14 -26.48 -4.05
C PRO A 6 -8.27 -27.26 -3.35
N LYS A 7 -9.29 -26.57 -2.80
CA LYS A 7 -10.44 -27.19 -2.15
C LYS A 7 -11.61 -27.44 -3.11
N CYS A 8 -12.04 -26.44 -3.87
CA CYS A 8 -13.22 -26.55 -4.75
C CYS A 8 -12.92 -26.45 -6.26
N ASN A 9 -11.65 -26.36 -6.67
CA ASN A 9 -11.21 -26.20 -8.06
C ASN A 9 -11.72 -24.94 -8.78
N ASN A 10 -12.38 -24.03 -8.07
CA ASN A 10 -12.85 -22.76 -8.60
C ASN A 10 -11.68 -21.86 -9.02
N THR A 11 -11.90 -21.03 -10.05
CA THR A 11 -10.91 -20.08 -10.60
C THR A 11 -11.24 -18.63 -10.29
N ASN A 12 -12.35 -18.37 -9.62
CA ASN A 12 -12.76 -17.03 -9.23
C ASN A 12 -12.28 -16.75 -7.80
N PHE A 13 -11.53 -15.65 -7.64
CA PHE A 13 -10.97 -15.23 -6.37
C PHE A 13 -11.40 -13.79 -6.08
N CYS A 14 -11.51 -13.44 -4.81
CA CYS A 14 -11.66 -12.07 -4.36
C CYS A 14 -10.39 -11.60 -3.65
N ILE A 15 -10.22 -10.28 -3.61
CA ILE A 15 -9.19 -9.62 -2.82
C ILE A 15 -9.92 -8.87 -1.71
N SER A 16 -9.54 -9.14 -0.46
CA SER A 16 -9.99 -8.42 0.72
C SER A 16 -8.79 -7.89 1.49
N GLN A 17 -9.05 -7.02 2.47
CA GLN A 17 -8.04 -6.50 3.38
C GLN A 17 -8.24 -7.12 4.77
N ASP A 18 -7.13 -7.51 5.41
CA ASP A 18 -7.14 -8.02 6.77
C ASP A 18 -5.91 -7.49 7.54
N THR A 19 -5.96 -7.52 8.86
CA THR A 19 -4.88 -7.05 9.73
C THR A 19 -4.30 -8.21 10.52
N ILE A 20 -3.00 -8.46 10.36
CA ILE A 20 -2.27 -9.51 11.08
C ILE A 20 -1.15 -8.81 11.84
N ASP A 21 -1.16 -8.95 13.17
CA ASP A 21 -0.17 -8.32 14.07
C ASP A 21 0.00 -6.80 13.86
N GLY A 22 -1.10 -6.11 13.52
CA GLY A 22 -1.12 -4.66 13.28
C GLY A 22 -0.59 -4.23 11.91
N VAL A 23 -0.28 -5.16 11.01
CA VAL A 23 0.08 -4.90 9.62
C VAL A 23 -1.11 -5.23 8.72
N GLU A 24 -1.49 -4.29 7.85
CA GLU A 24 -2.52 -4.52 6.84
C GLU A 24 -1.98 -5.40 5.71
N TYR A 25 -2.78 -6.39 5.30
CA TYR A 25 -2.49 -7.29 4.21
C TYR A 25 -3.65 -7.33 3.23
N ASN A 26 -3.32 -7.48 1.96
CA ASN A 26 -4.27 -7.92 0.96
C ASN A 26 -4.30 -9.45 0.96
N VAL A 27 -5.50 -10.00 1.10
CA VAL A 27 -5.76 -11.44 1.17
C VAL A 27 -6.50 -11.85 -0.10
N ILE A 28 -5.98 -12.87 -0.79
CA ILE A 28 -6.61 -13.47 -1.96
C ILE A 28 -7.30 -14.75 -1.49
N SER A 29 -8.63 -14.79 -1.58
CA SER A 29 -9.42 -15.96 -1.18
C SER A 29 -10.36 -16.43 -2.29
N CYS A 30 -10.72 -17.71 -2.24
CA CYS A 30 -11.70 -18.30 -3.13
C CYS A 30 -13.11 -17.83 -2.75
N VAL A 31 -13.89 -17.38 -3.73
CA VAL A 31 -15.25 -16.83 -3.50
C VAL A 31 -16.31 -17.86 -3.09
N ILE A 32 -15.97 -19.15 -3.06
CA ILE A 32 -16.90 -20.25 -2.79
C ILE A 32 -16.72 -20.83 -1.38
N ASP A 33 -15.48 -20.96 -0.93
CA ASP A 33 -15.11 -21.68 0.30
C ASP A 33 -14.12 -20.92 1.18
N ASP A 34 -13.88 -19.64 0.87
CA ASP A 34 -12.99 -18.71 1.56
C ASP A 34 -11.55 -19.23 1.75
N TYR A 35 -11.14 -20.22 0.96
CA TYR A 35 -9.79 -20.75 1.04
C TYR A 35 -8.78 -19.67 0.63
N ILE A 36 -7.83 -19.38 1.52
CA ILE A 36 -6.77 -18.39 1.29
C ILE A 36 -5.73 -18.97 0.33
N ILE A 37 -5.55 -18.29 -0.80
CA ILE A 37 -4.60 -18.64 -1.85
C ILE A 37 -3.27 -17.91 -1.66
N GLY A 38 -3.34 -16.68 -1.17
CA GLY A 38 -2.16 -15.84 -0.98
C GLY A 38 -2.45 -14.62 -0.11
N VAL A 39 -1.39 -14.11 0.50
CA VAL A 39 -1.41 -12.93 1.35
C VAL A 39 -0.19 -12.09 1.01
N TYR A 40 -0.36 -10.78 0.80
CA TYR A 40 0.74 -9.85 0.55
C TYR A 40 0.53 -8.53 1.30
N PRO A 41 1.60 -7.88 1.80
CA PRO A 41 1.47 -6.67 2.59
C PRO A 41 0.73 -5.57 1.81
N ASN A 42 -0.21 -4.91 2.47
CA ASN A 42 -0.76 -3.67 1.97
C ASN A 42 0.24 -2.54 2.27
N SER A 43 0.69 -1.85 1.23
CA SER A 43 1.67 -0.76 1.34
C SER A 43 1.06 0.62 1.10
N ASP A 44 -0.26 0.72 0.92
CA ASP A 44 -0.95 1.98 0.59
C ASP A 44 -0.76 3.02 1.69
N SER A 45 -0.89 2.62 2.95
CA SER A 45 -0.67 3.48 4.11
C SER A 45 0.76 4.02 4.17
N LYS A 46 1.75 3.16 3.96
CA LYS A 46 3.16 3.57 3.88
C LYS A 46 3.44 4.49 2.70
N PHE A 47 2.82 4.24 1.56
CA PHE A 47 2.97 5.08 0.38
C PHE A 47 2.42 6.48 0.63
N LYS A 48 1.23 6.57 1.24
CA LYS A 48 0.63 7.85 1.64
C LYS A 48 1.51 8.61 2.64
N GLU A 49 2.01 7.95 3.68
CA GLU A 49 2.91 8.57 4.66
C GLU A 49 4.19 9.12 4.00
N LEU A 50 4.76 8.39 3.04
CA LEU A 50 5.94 8.84 2.31
C LEU A 50 5.63 10.02 1.39
N GLN A 51 4.46 10.05 0.73
CA GLN A 51 4.03 11.19 -0.07
C GLN A 51 3.89 12.45 0.77
N GLU A 52 3.20 12.37 1.92
CA GLU A 52 3.03 13.49 2.84
C GLU A 52 4.40 14.04 3.31
N LYS A 53 5.35 13.16 3.64
CA LYS A 53 6.72 13.57 4.01
C LYS A 53 7.47 14.26 2.87
N ILE A 54 7.27 13.84 1.62
CA ILE A 54 7.90 14.49 0.47
C ILE A 54 7.34 15.90 0.31
N GLU A 55 6.02 16.06 0.39
CA GLU A 55 5.36 17.37 0.29
C GLU A 55 5.86 18.34 1.39
N ASP A 56 5.99 17.88 2.63
CA ASP A 56 6.53 18.67 3.74
C ASP A 56 7.98 19.11 3.50
N LEU A 57 8.80 18.21 2.95
CA LEU A 57 10.20 18.51 2.62
C LEU A 57 10.31 19.50 1.47
N GLU A 58 9.49 19.35 0.42
CA GLU A 58 9.42 20.29 -0.71
C GLU A 58 9.02 21.69 -0.23
N SER A 59 8.02 21.80 0.65
CA SER A 59 7.64 23.06 1.27
C SER A 59 8.80 23.68 2.06
N THR A 60 9.51 22.87 2.85
CA THR A 60 10.66 23.33 3.65
C THR A 60 11.79 23.83 2.77
N ILE A 61 12.06 23.15 1.64
CA ILE A 61 13.07 23.59 0.66
C ILE A 61 12.68 24.92 0.06
N SER A 62 11.43 25.09 -0.38
CA SER A 62 10.95 26.34 -0.96
C SER A 62 11.11 27.52 0.02
N ASP A 63 10.79 27.33 1.30
CA ASP A 63 10.98 28.36 2.33
C ASP A 63 12.45 28.73 2.54
N LEU A 64 13.36 27.75 2.42
CA LEU A 64 14.80 27.97 2.55
C LEU A 64 15.37 28.70 1.33
N GLU A 65 14.94 28.34 0.13
CA GLU A 65 15.33 29.02 -1.12
C GLU A 65 14.93 30.50 -1.09
N ASP A 66 13.69 30.80 -0.69
CA ASP A 66 13.18 32.17 -0.48
C ASP A 66 14.06 32.99 0.48
N ARG A 67 14.53 32.35 1.56
CA ARG A 67 15.38 33.00 2.56
C ARG A 67 16.78 33.27 2.04
N ILE A 68 17.34 32.37 1.23
CA ILE A 68 18.64 32.54 0.60
C ILE A 68 18.58 33.70 -0.41
N GLU A 69 17.57 33.76 -1.28
CA GLU A 69 17.42 34.84 -2.25
C GLU A 69 17.39 36.23 -1.58
N ARG A 70 16.75 36.32 -0.40
CA ARG A 70 16.69 37.57 0.39
C ARG A 70 18.03 37.95 1.02
N LEU A 71 18.91 37.00 1.28
CA LEU A 71 20.24 37.25 1.86
C LEU A 71 21.29 37.57 0.79
N GLU A 72 21.08 37.14 -0.45
CA GLU A 72 21.95 37.38 -1.59
C GLU A 72 21.66 38.71 -2.32
N ARG A 73 20.57 39.41 -1.95
CA ARG A 73 20.23 40.77 -2.39
C ARG A 73 20.77 41.85 -1.47
#